data_AF-A0A090TY95-F1
#
_entry.id   AF-A0A090TY95-F1
#
_cell.length_a   1.000
_cell.length_b   1.000
_cell.length_c   1.000
_cell.angle_alpha   90.00
_cell.angle_beta   90.00
_cell.angle_gamma   90.00
#
_symmetry.space_group_name_H-M   'P 1'
#
loop_
_entity.id
_entity.type
_entity.pdbx_description
1 polymer ?
#
loop_
_entity_poly.entity_id
_entity_poly.type
_entity_poly.pdbx_seq_one_letter_code
_entity_poly.pdbx_strand_id
1 'polypeptide(L)'
;MQMHQFVCLILVLLMFGCSSSPHDQSTRVDESNYLLVQLGPKDEGKGLENEPYRFWGDSTPENLTDIKGGEIGEENIDLFRNSPDTPKVIGDRFNVLVLSGGGPRGAYGAGVLNGLRDQNKLPEFSLITGVSAGALIAPFVYVGGDKYDELKDVMLGSMTT
;
A
#
# COMPACT_ATOMS: atom_id res chain seq x y z
N MET A 1 54.48 15.51 11.19
CA MET A 1 53.55 15.51 10.04
C MET A 1 52.68 14.25 9.92
N GLN A 2 52.92 13.17 10.68
CA GLN A 2 52.21 11.87 10.49
C GLN A 2 50.88 11.70 11.24
N MET A 3 50.69 12.34 12.40
CA MET A 3 49.51 12.07 13.25
C MET A 3 48.21 12.69 12.69
N HIS A 4 48.28 13.90 12.13
CA HIS A 4 47.11 14.57 11.56
C HIS A 4 46.59 13.86 10.29
N GLN A 5 47.50 13.35 9.46
CA GLN A 5 47.13 12.59 8.26
C GLN A 5 46.44 11.26 8.63
N PHE A 6 46.89 10.59 9.70
CA PHE A 6 46.27 9.37 10.20
C PHE A 6 44.84 9.60 10.70
N VAL A 7 44.62 10.69 11.46
CA VAL A 7 43.28 11.05 11.95
C VAL A 7 42.34 11.41 10.81
N CYS A 8 42.81 12.17 9.81
CA CYS A 8 42.03 12.45 8.61
C CYS A 8 41.68 11.17 7.83
N LEU A 9 42.61 10.23 7.72
CA LEU A 9 42.37 8.96 7.02
C LEU A 9 41.30 8.10 7.72
N ILE A 10 41.33 8.06 9.06
CA ILE A 10 40.34 7.36 9.87
C ILE A 10 38.95 8.01 9.74
N LEU A 11 38.88 9.35 9.76
CA LEU A 11 37.61 10.08 9.58
C LEU A 11 37.00 9.83 8.19
N VAL A 12 37.82 9.79 7.15
CA VAL A 12 37.38 9.45 5.79
C VAL A 12 36.87 8.00 5.75
N LEU A 13 37.61 7.04 6.30
CA LEU A 13 37.18 5.63 6.38
C LEU A 13 35.86 5.46 7.13
N LEU A 14 35.65 6.18 8.24
CA LEU A 14 34.39 6.16 8.99
C LEU A 14 33.22 6.79 8.22
N MET A 15 33.46 7.83 7.42
CA MET A 15 32.42 8.43 6.58
C MET A 15 32.01 7.52 5.41
N PHE A 16 32.96 6.78 4.81
CA PHE A 16 32.67 5.83 3.73
C PHE A 16 32.04 4.51 4.23
N GLY A 17 32.35 4.09 5.47
CA GLY A 17 31.81 2.86 6.05
C GLY A 17 30.30 2.88 6.31
N CYS A 18 29.69 4.06 6.45
CA CYS A 18 28.24 4.18 6.68
C CYS A 18 27.39 4.19 5.40
N SER A 19 27.99 4.06 4.22
CA SER A 19 27.28 4.20 2.93
C SER A 19 27.28 2.93 2.07
N SER A 20 27.78 1.79 2.58
CA SER A 20 27.89 0.54 1.81
C SER A 20 27.17 -0.65 2.46
N SER A 21 25.87 -0.50 2.71
CA SER A 21 24.99 -1.66 2.58
C SER A 21 24.25 -1.49 1.26
N PRO A 22 24.63 -2.24 0.19
CA PRO A 22 23.75 -2.36 -0.95
C PRO A 22 22.53 -3.11 -0.42
N HIS A 23 21.42 -2.40 -0.21
CA HIS A 23 20.12 -3.06 -0.29
C HIS A 23 19.98 -3.50 -1.74
N ASP A 24 20.51 -4.69 -2.01
CA ASP A 24 20.50 -5.28 -3.32
C ASP A 24 19.05 -5.54 -3.73
N GLN A 25 18.49 -4.60 -4.48
CA GLN A 25 17.18 -4.76 -5.09
C GLN A 25 17.18 -5.86 -6.16
N SER A 26 18.34 -6.39 -6.58
CA SER A 26 18.43 -7.42 -7.62
C SER A 26 17.94 -8.80 -7.18
N THR A 27 17.65 -8.98 -5.88
CA THR A 27 16.95 -10.17 -5.37
C THR A 27 15.43 -10.00 -5.25
N ARG A 28 14.85 -8.88 -5.68
CA ARG A 28 13.39 -8.78 -5.77
C ARG A 28 12.90 -9.41 -7.06
N VAL A 29 12.15 -10.49 -6.88
CA VAL A 29 10.91 -10.85 -7.60
C VAL A 29 10.81 -10.32 -9.03
N ASP A 30 10.85 -11.26 -9.98
CA ASP A 30 10.78 -10.95 -11.41
C ASP A 30 9.51 -10.16 -11.78
N GLU A 31 9.52 -9.52 -12.95
CA GLU A 31 8.37 -8.76 -13.43
C GLU A 31 7.08 -9.57 -13.41
N SER A 32 7.12 -10.90 -13.59
CA SER A 32 5.94 -11.76 -13.52
C SER A 32 5.46 -12.05 -12.08
N ASN A 33 6.24 -11.73 -11.05
CA ASN A 33 5.91 -12.08 -9.67
C ASN A 33 4.63 -11.41 -9.14
N TYR A 34 4.22 -10.26 -9.69
CA TYR A 34 2.92 -9.69 -9.32
C TYR A 34 1.73 -10.56 -9.79
N LEU A 35 1.91 -11.38 -10.82
CA LEU A 35 0.89 -12.31 -11.33
C LEU A 35 0.61 -13.46 -10.34
N LEU A 36 1.52 -13.70 -9.39
CA LEU A 36 1.35 -14.69 -8.34
C LEU A 36 0.47 -14.17 -7.19
N VAL A 37 0.25 -12.86 -7.11
CA VAL A 37 -0.55 -12.24 -6.05
C VAL A 37 -2.03 -12.46 -6.37
N GLN A 38 -2.67 -13.35 -5.61
CA GLN A 38 -4.12 -13.50 -5.65
C GLN A 38 -4.76 -12.40 -4.79
N LEU A 39 -5.23 -11.33 -5.43
CA LEU A 39 -6.02 -10.30 -4.79
C LEU A 39 -7.51 -10.65 -4.94
N GLY A 40 -8.13 -11.05 -3.83
CA GLY A 40 -9.58 -11.25 -3.75
C GLY A 40 -10.09 -12.62 -4.22
N PRO A 41 -11.42 -12.81 -4.25
CA PRO A 41 -12.03 -14.03 -4.75
C PRO A 41 -11.62 -14.24 -6.21
N LYS A 42 -11.24 -15.48 -6.58
CA LYS A 42 -11.02 -15.84 -7.98
C LYS A 42 -12.29 -15.53 -8.77
N ASP A 43 -12.28 -14.43 -9.49
CA ASP A 43 -13.26 -14.17 -10.54
C ASP A 43 -12.82 -15.07 -11.71
N GLU A 44 -13.29 -16.32 -11.71
CA GLU A 44 -12.86 -17.39 -12.63
C GLU A 44 -13.03 -17.04 -14.13
N GLY A 45 -13.69 -15.92 -14.44
CA GLY A 45 -13.90 -15.39 -15.80
C GLY A 45 -12.99 -14.24 -16.23
N LYS A 46 -12.12 -13.68 -15.37
CA LYS A 46 -11.23 -12.57 -15.75
C LYS A 46 -9.79 -13.06 -15.83
N GLY A 47 -9.31 -13.29 -17.06
CA GLY A 47 -7.91 -13.65 -17.33
C GLY A 47 -6.94 -12.55 -16.90
N LEU A 48 -5.65 -12.89 -16.78
CA LEU A 48 -4.56 -11.97 -16.39
C LEU A 48 -4.43 -10.73 -17.31
N GLU A 49 -4.96 -10.83 -18.53
CA GLU A 49 -5.06 -9.74 -19.50
C GLU A 49 -6.13 -8.69 -19.15
N ASN A 50 -7.05 -9.01 -18.24
CA ASN A 50 -8.17 -8.17 -17.81
C ASN A 50 -8.12 -7.88 -16.29
N GLU A 51 -6.92 -7.62 -15.73
CA GLU A 51 -6.74 -7.25 -14.33
C GLU A 51 -7.47 -5.91 -14.03
N PRO A 52 -8.62 -5.91 -13.33
CA PRO A 52 -9.46 -4.70 -13.23
C PRO A 52 -8.95 -3.70 -12.19
N TYR A 53 -7.93 -4.08 -11.42
CA TYR A 53 -7.45 -3.34 -10.26
C TYR A 53 -6.15 -2.55 -10.53
N ARG A 54 -5.46 -2.82 -11.65
CA ARG A 54 -4.22 -2.14 -12.03
C ARG A 54 -4.37 -1.48 -13.39
N PHE A 55 -4.18 -0.17 -13.44
CA PHE A 55 -4.23 0.61 -14.68
C PHE A 55 -3.27 1.78 -14.61
N TRP A 56 -2.87 2.28 -15.79
CA TRP A 56 -2.07 3.49 -15.89
C TRP A 56 -2.95 4.72 -15.71
N GLY A 57 -2.44 5.78 -15.06
CA GLY A 57 -3.24 6.99 -14.78
C GLY A 57 -3.70 7.76 -16.02
N ASP A 58 -3.09 7.49 -17.19
CA ASP A 58 -3.49 8.00 -18.50
C ASP A 58 -4.52 7.11 -19.22
N SER A 59 -4.84 5.96 -18.63
CA SER A 59 -5.70 4.93 -19.20
C SER A 59 -6.95 4.75 -18.33
N THR A 60 -8.13 4.78 -18.95
CA THR A 60 -9.36 4.40 -18.24
C THR A 60 -9.48 2.88 -18.22
N PRO A 61 -9.55 2.24 -17.05
CA PRO A 61 -9.68 0.79 -16.98
C PRO A 61 -11.06 0.34 -17.48
N GLU A 62 -11.16 -0.87 -18.04
CA GLU A 62 -12.36 -1.39 -18.71
C GLU A 62 -13.58 -1.43 -17.79
N ASN A 63 -13.40 -1.77 -16.52
CA ASN A 63 -14.46 -1.72 -15.50
C ASN A 63 -14.99 -0.30 -15.21
N LEU A 64 -14.30 0.72 -15.70
CA LEU A 64 -14.69 2.12 -15.63
C LEU A 64 -15.08 2.69 -17.01
N THR A 65 -14.97 1.91 -18.08
CA THR A 65 -15.30 2.36 -19.45
C THR A 65 -16.81 2.49 -19.70
N ASP A 66 -17.65 1.79 -18.95
CA ASP A 66 -19.11 1.95 -18.99
C ASP A 66 -19.57 3.35 -18.51
N ILE A 67 -18.66 4.14 -17.93
CA ILE A 67 -18.91 5.50 -17.46
C ILE A 67 -18.55 6.55 -18.54
N LYS A 68 -17.92 6.14 -19.65
CA LYS A 68 -17.42 7.08 -20.69
C LYS A 68 -18.50 7.81 -21.47
N GLY A 69 -19.77 7.45 -21.32
CA GLY A 69 -20.87 8.02 -22.11
C GLY A 69 -21.64 9.18 -21.47
N GLY A 70 -21.48 9.44 -20.17
CA GLY A 70 -22.32 10.39 -19.47
C GLY A 70 -21.57 11.11 -18.38
N GLU A 71 -21.76 12.42 -18.31
CA GLU A 71 -21.48 13.19 -17.10
C GLU A 71 -21.97 12.43 -15.86
N ILE A 72 -21.34 12.68 -14.71
CA ILE A 72 -21.82 12.22 -13.39
C ILE A 72 -23.12 12.98 -13.07
N GLY A 73 -24.18 12.66 -13.80
CA GLY A 73 -25.54 13.12 -13.59
C GLY A 73 -26.25 12.19 -12.61
N GLU A 74 -27.28 12.71 -11.94
CA GLU A 74 -28.07 11.96 -10.95
C GLU A 74 -28.60 10.62 -11.48
N GLU A 75 -28.83 10.51 -12.79
CA GLU A 75 -29.32 9.31 -13.49
C GLU A 75 -28.35 8.11 -13.46
N ASN A 76 -27.04 8.34 -13.33
CA ASN A 76 -26.03 7.28 -13.33
C ASN A 76 -25.61 6.87 -11.91
N ILE A 77 -26.03 7.61 -10.87
CA ILE A 77 -25.68 7.34 -9.47
C ILE A 77 -26.15 5.95 -9.03
N ASP A 78 -27.31 5.52 -9.49
CA ASP A 78 -27.85 4.20 -9.14
C ASP A 78 -27.07 3.05 -9.79
N LEU A 79 -26.49 3.27 -10.97
CA LEU A 79 -25.58 2.31 -11.60
C LEU A 79 -24.32 2.15 -10.76
N PHE A 80 -23.71 3.26 -10.33
CA PHE A 80 -22.55 3.24 -9.43
C PHE A 80 -22.88 2.57 -8.10
N ARG A 81 -23.98 2.95 -7.43
CA ARG A 81 -24.34 2.37 -6.12
C ARG A 81 -24.51 0.85 -6.19
N ASN A 82 -25.07 0.35 -7.30
CA ASN A 82 -25.40 -1.07 -7.46
C ASN A 82 -24.25 -1.89 -8.06
N SER A 83 -23.21 -1.26 -8.60
CA SER A 83 -22.03 -1.97 -9.10
C SER A 83 -21.37 -2.81 -7.99
N PRO A 84 -20.96 -4.05 -8.29
CA PRO A 84 -20.33 -4.95 -7.30
C PRO A 84 -19.02 -4.37 -6.77
N ASP A 85 -18.27 -3.64 -7.60
CA ASP A 85 -16.94 -3.12 -7.29
C ASP A 85 -16.95 -1.74 -6.61
N THR A 86 -18.14 -1.18 -6.33
CA THR A 86 -18.25 0.15 -5.73
C THR A 86 -18.18 0.08 -4.20
N PRO A 87 -17.41 0.96 -3.53
CA PRO A 87 -17.37 1.07 -2.08
C PRO A 87 -18.76 1.06 -1.45
N LYS A 88 -19.02 0.11 -0.56
CA LYS A 88 -20.31 -0.03 0.11
C LYS A 88 -20.30 0.68 1.46
N VAL A 89 -21.43 1.25 1.84
CA VAL A 89 -21.67 1.70 3.22
C VAL A 89 -21.63 0.47 4.12
N ILE A 90 -20.77 0.48 5.14
CA ILE A 90 -20.64 -0.62 6.09
C ILE A 90 -21.34 -0.22 7.38
N GLY A 91 -22.36 -0.98 7.78
CA GLY A 91 -23.23 -0.60 8.90
C GLY A 91 -24.07 0.64 8.60
N ASP A 92 -23.99 1.65 9.45
CA ASP A 92 -24.76 2.90 9.37
C ASP A 92 -24.00 4.07 8.71
N ARG A 93 -22.71 3.88 8.37
CA ARG A 93 -21.81 4.99 7.95
C ARG A 93 -20.88 4.60 6.81
N PHE A 94 -20.54 5.59 6.00
CA PHE A 94 -19.48 5.48 5.00
C PHE A 94 -18.15 5.89 5.62
N ASN A 95 -17.42 4.94 6.19
CA ASN A 95 -16.16 5.21 6.86
C ASN A 95 -15.00 5.22 5.86
N VAL A 96 -14.25 6.32 5.81
CA VAL A 96 -13.10 6.46 4.90
C VAL A 96 -11.81 6.55 5.71
N LEU A 97 -10.85 5.68 5.41
CA LEU A 97 -9.48 5.79 5.92
C LEU A 97 -8.60 6.48 4.89
N VAL A 98 -8.02 7.62 5.26
CA VAL A 98 -7.10 8.40 4.42
C VAL A 98 -5.72 8.36 5.04
N LEU A 99 -4.78 7.70 4.36
CA LEU A 99 -3.41 7.49 4.84
C LEU A 99 -2.45 8.44 4.12
N SER A 100 -1.98 9.46 4.83
CA SER A 100 -1.01 10.39 4.29
C SER A 100 0.37 9.74 4.08
N GLY A 101 1.19 10.36 3.25
CA GLY A 101 2.62 10.06 3.18
C GLY A 101 3.35 10.48 4.46
N GLY A 102 4.60 10.05 4.59
CA GLY A 102 5.44 10.39 5.75
C GLY A 102 6.86 9.85 5.73
N GLY A 103 7.29 9.19 4.64
CA GLY A 103 8.58 8.51 4.55
C GLY A 103 8.78 7.52 5.72
N PRO A 104 9.91 7.56 6.44
CA PRO A 104 10.17 6.64 7.56
C PRO A 104 9.17 6.78 8.72
N ARG A 105 8.31 7.81 8.75
CA ARG A 105 7.24 7.96 9.75
C ARG A 105 6.01 7.07 9.49
N GLY A 106 6.00 6.25 8.44
CA GLY A 106 4.93 5.27 8.20
C GLY A 106 4.72 4.30 9.39
N ALA A 107 5.77 4.09 10.20
CA ALA A 107 5.72 3.42 11.50
C ALA A 107 4.61 3.92 12.43
N TYR A 108 4.36 5.23 12.47
CA TYR A 108 3.31 5.81 13.32
C TYR A 108 1.91 5.35 12.88
N GLY A 109 1.64 5.41 11.57
CA GLY A 109 0.36 4.95 11.01
C GLY A 109 0.13 3.46 11.27
N ALA A 110 1.16 2.64 11.03
CA ALA A 110 1.11 1.20 11.32
C ALA A 110 0.86 0.91 12.81
N GLY A 111 1.49 1.66 13.72
CA GLY A 111 1.30 1.52 15.17
C GLY A 111 -0.10 1.92 15.64
N VAL A 112 -0.65 3.03 15.11
CA VAL A 112 -2.03 3.46 15.43
C VAL A 112 -3.04 2.41 14.98
N LEU A 113 -2.90 1.89 13.76
CA LEU A 113 -3.81 0.88 13.21
C LEU A 113 -3.75 -0.43 14.01
N ASN A 114 -2.55 -0.92 14.30
CA ASN A 114 -2.37 -2.11 15.14
C ASN A 114 -2.93 -1.89 16.56
N GLY A 115 -2.65 -0.75 17.19
CA GLY A 115 -3.16 -0.45 18.52
C GLY A 115 -4.70 -0.37 18.58
N LEU A 116 -5.34 0.17 17.54
CA LEU A 116 -6.79 0.17 17.42
C LEU A 116 -7.34 -1.25 17.21
N ARG A 117 -6.69 -2.07 16.37
CA ARG A 117 -7.04 -3.48 16.16
C ARG A 117 -6.96 -4.26 17.47
N ASP A 118 -5.84 -4.16 18.18
CA ASP A 118 -5.58 -4.90 19.41
C ASP A 118 -6.56 -4.51 20.54
N GLN A 119 -7.09 -3.29 20.52
CA GLN A 119 -8.14 -2.82 21.44
C GLN A 119 -9.57 -3.14 20.98
N ASN A 120 -9.74 -3.82 19.83
CA ASN A 120 -11.04 -4.03 19.17
C ASN A 120 -11.79 -2.71 18.92
N LYS A 121 -11.05 -1.64 18.58
CA LYS A 121 -11.58 -0.29 18.29
C LYS A 121 -11.33 0.13 16.85
N LEU A 122 -10.77 -0.74 16.02
CA LEU A 122 -10.55 -0.44 14.62
C LEU A 122 -11.90 -0.42 13.88
N PRO A 123 -12.30 0.69 13.27
CA PRO A 123 -13.52 0.74 12.48
C PRO A 123 -13.42 -0.13 11.22
N GLU A 124 -14.55 -0.64 10.75
CA GLU A 124 -14.63 -1.15 9.38
C GLU A 124 -14.70 0.04 8.40
N PHE A 125 -13.92 -0.04 7.33
CA PHE A 125 -13.77 1.04 6.36
C PHE A 125 -14.40 0.68 5.01
N SER A 126 -15.27 1.55 4.52
CA SER A 126 -15.86 1.46 3.18
C SER A 126 -14.85 1.75 2.08
N LEU A 127 -13.89 2.63 2.37
CA LEU A 127 -12.86 3.06 1.43
C LEU A 127 -11.55 3.30 2.17
N ILE A 128 -10.47 2.76 1.62
CA ILE A 128 -9.10 2.99 2.11
C ILE A 128 -8.31 3.60 0.97
N THR A 129 -7.65 4.72 1.22
CA THR A 129 -6.78 5.38 0.26
C THR A 129 -5.50 5.84 0.93
N GLY A 130 -4.42 5.95 0.17
CA GLY A 130 -3.18 6.46 0.71
C GLY A 130 -2.19 6.93 -0.34
N VAL A 131 -1.26 7.78 0.09
CA VAL A 131 -0.19 8.33 -0.76
C VAL A 131 1.17 7.99 -0.18
N SER A 132 2.17 7.69 -1.02
CA SER A 132 3.54 7.40 -0.58
C SER A 132 3.58 6.29 0.48
N ALA A 133 4.11 6.54 1.68
CA ALA A 133 4.08 5.57 2.78
C ALA A 133 2.66 5.06 3.08
N GLY A 134 1.64 5.91 2.97
CA GLY A 134 0.24 5.50 3.13
C GLY A 134 -0.24 4.53 2.04
N ALA A 135 0.28 4.63 0.83
CA ALA A 135 -0.02 3.70 -0.26
C ALA A 135 0.58 2.30 -0.01
N LEU A 136 1.67 2.21 0.77
CA LEU A 136 2.21 0.92 1.23
C LEU A 136 1.37 0.32 2.35
N ILE A 137 0.82 1.15 3.25
CA ILE A 137 0.00 0.69 4.38
C ILE A 137 -1.39 0.24 3.91
N ALA A 138 -2.01 0.97 2.98
CA ALA A 138 -3.39 0.78 2.55
C ALA A 138 -3.76 -0.68 2.18
N PRO A 139 -2.97 -1.43 1.40
CA PRO A 139 -3.29 -2.82 1.05
C PRO A 139 -3.37 -3.76 2.26
N PHE A 140 -2.51 -3.59 3.27
CA PHE A 140 -2.55 -4.41 4.48
C PHE A 140 -3.85 -4.17 5.27
N VAL A 141 -4.28 -2.91 5.36
CA VAL A 141 -5.55 -2.56 6.01
C VAL A 141 -6.73 -3.10 5.21
N TYR A 142 -6.66 -3.04 3.88
CA TYR A 142 -7.73 -3.52 3.01
C TYR A 142 -7.94 -5.04 3.12
N VAL A 143 -6.86 -5.82 3.12
CA VAL A 143 -6.95 -7.27 3.32
C VAL A 143 -7.33 -7.62 4.76
N GLY A 144 -6.76 -6.89 5.72
CA GLY A 144 -7.05 -7.05 7.14
C GLY A 144 -6.51 -8.36 7.74
N GLY A 145 -7.09 -8.78 8.87
CA GLY A 145 -6.73 -10.04 9.54
C GLY A 145 -5.27 -10.08 10.04
N ASP A 146 -4.56 -11.15 9.68
CA ASP A 146 -3.15 -11.38 10.00
C ASP A 146 -2.21 -10.39 9.27
N LYS A 147 -2.68 -9.74 8.20
CA LYS A 147 -1.89 -8.73 7.47
C LYS A 147 -1.55 -7.49 8.29
N TYR A 148 -2.25 -7.23 9.40
CA TYR A 148 -1.85 -6.18 10.33
C TYR A 148 -0.55 -6.52 11.09
N ASP A 149 -0.25 -7.80 11.30
CA ASP A 149 1.02 -8.23 11.90
C ASP A 149 2.15 -8.05 10.89
N GLU A 150 1.94 -8.45 9.63
CA GLU A 150 2.90 -8.20 8.53
C GLU A 150 3.14 -6.70 8.30
N LEU A 151 2.08 -5.88 8.38
CA LEU A 151 2.19 -4.42 8.29
C LEU A 151 3.16 -3.85 9.32
N LYS A 152 3.12 -4.39 10.55
CA LYS A 152 4.01 -3.96 11.63
C LYS A 152 5.46 -4.25 11.25
N ASP A 153 5.76 -5.44 10.75
CA ASP A 153 7.13 -5.82 10.40
C ASP A 153 7.66 -5.03 9.21
N VAL A 154 6.84 -4.86 8.17
CA VAL A 154 7.21 -4.08 6.98
C VAL A 154 7.47 -2.62 7.31
N MET A 155 6.64 -2.00 8.15
CA MET A 155 6.73 -0.55 8.41
C MET A 155 7.65 -0.19 9.58
N LEU A 156 7.91 -1.11 10.50
CA LEU A 156 8.81 -0.91 11.64
C LEU A 156 10.21 -1.50 11.43
N GLY A 157 10.40 -2.34 10.40
CA GLY A 157 11.68 -3.01 10.15
C GLY A 157 12.03 -4.05 11.21
N SER A 158 11.04 -4.53 11.98
CA SER A 158 11.22 -5.63 12.92
C SER A 158 11.21 -6.95 12.14
N MET A 159 12.39 -7.45 11.76
CA MET A 159 12.50 -8.86 11.39
C MET A 159 12.31 -9.71 12.64
N THR A 160 11.17 -10.39 12.77
CA THR A 160 11.05 -11.53 13.67
C THR A 160 11.85 -12.69 13.08
N THR A 161 13.09 -12.86 13.57
CA THR A 161 13.89 -14.08 13.40
C THR A 161 13.41 -15.18 14.33
#